data_AF-A0A354BIY9-F1
#
_entry.id   AF-A0A354BIY9-F1
#
_cell.length_a   1.000
_cell.length_b   1.000
_cell.length_c   1.000
_cell.angle_alpha   90.00
_cell.angle_beta   90.00
_cell.angle_gamma   90.00
#
_symmetry.space_group_name_H-M   'P 1'
#
loop_
_entity.id
_entity.type
_entity.pdbx_description
1 polymer ?
#
loop_
_entity_poly.entity_id
_entity_poly.type
_entity_poly.pdbx_seq_one_letter_code
_entity_poly.pdbx_strand_id
1 'polypeptide(L)'
;FNSDRKDAPFIPVNCAAIPEQLLESELFGHMRGAFTDAKLDKRGLFEEAQKGTLFLDEISELPLMLQAKILRAIQEKEIRRVGATKPISVDVRIIAATNLNLNEEVKHKRFREDLY
;
A
#
# COMPACT_ATOMS: atom_id res chain seq x y z
N PHE A 1 10.12 -10.58 -21.17
CA PHE A 1 10.66 -9.21 -21.09
C PHE A 1 9.77 -8.16 -21.79
N ASN A 2 8.44 -8.35 -21.86
CA ASN A 2 7.53 -7.46 -22.61
C ASN A 2 6.57 -6.72 -21.68
N SER A 3 7.04 -5.66 -21.04
CA SER A 3 6.20 -4.73 -20.27
C SER A 3 6.70 -3.32 -20.51
N ASP A 4 5.79 -2.37 -20.74
CA ASP A 4 6.13 -0.94 -20.88
C ASP A 4 6.72 -0.36 -19.59
N ARG A 5 6.62 -1.09 -18.48
CA ARG A 5 7.16 -0.74 -17.17
C ARG A 5 8.48 -1.44 -16.82
N LYS A 6 9.13 -2.11 -17.78
CA LYS A 6 10.35 -2.91 -17.50
C LYS A 6 11.51 -2.08 -16.93
N ASP A 7 11.59 -0.80 -17.32
CA ASP A 7 12.63 0.14 -16.88
C ASP A 7 12.12 1.09 -15.78
N ALA A 8 10.87 0.89 -15.32
CA ALA A 8 10.25 1.69 -14.28
C ALA A 8 10.54 1.09 -12.88
N PRO A 9 10.35 1.86 -11.79
CA PRO A 9 10.63 1.38 -10.44
C PRO A 9 9.88 0.08 -10.12
N PHE A 10 10.58 -0.86 -9.50
CA PHE A 10 10.00 -2.04 -8.87
C PHE A 10 10.26 -1.94 -7.37
N ILE A 11 9.21 -1.72 -6.59
CA ILE A 11 9.29 -1.51 -5.15
C ILE A 11 8.72 -2.73 -4.43
N PRO A 12 9.56 -3.63 -3.90
CA PRO A 12 9.11 -4.73 -3.07
C PRO A 12 8.91 -4.28 -1.62
N VAL A 13 7.83 -4.73 -1.00
CA VAL A 13 7.60 -4.55 0.44
C VAL A 13 7.02 -5.83 1.02
N ASN A 14 7.59 -6.28 2.13
CA ASN A 14 7.03 -7.36 2.93
C ASN A 14 6.22 -6.76 4.07
N CYS A 15 4.90 -6.95 4.02
CA CYS A 15 3.97 -6.35 4.98
C CYS A 15 4.14 -6.93 6.40
N ALA A 16 4.60 -8.18 6.53
CA ALA A 16 4.88 -8.81 7.82
C ALA A 16 6.15 -8.26 8.49
N ALA A 17 7.08 -7.71 7.72
CA ALA A 17 8.37 -7.21 8.20
C ALA A 17 8.31 -5.78 8.78
N ILE A 18 7.21 -5.06 8.59
CA ILE A 18 7.03 -3.68 9.03
C ILE A 18 6.06 -3.66 10.21
N PRO A 19 6.40 -2.98 11.33
CA PRO A 19 5.45 -2.81 12.43
C PRO A 19 4.15 -2.17 11.94
N GLU A 20 3.01 -2.71 12.38
CA GLU A 20 1.67 -2.27 11.97
C GLU A 20 1.48 -0.75 12.06
N GLN A 21 2.00 -0.15 13.13
CA GLN A 21 1.92 1.30 13.41
C GLN A 21 2.64 2.16 12.38
N LEU A 22 3.65 1.62 11.70
CA LEU A 22 4.45 2.31 10.68
C LEU A 22 3.97 1.99 9.27
N LEU A 23 3.30 0.85 9.08
CA LEU A 23 2.93 0.32 7.78
C LEU A 23 2.09 1.29 6.94
N GLU A 24 1.16 2.01 7.58
CA GLU A 24 0.38 3.06 6.91
C GLU A 24 1.28 4.18 6.35
N SER A 25 2.18 4.68 7.19
CA SER A 25 3.11 5.75 6.85
C SER A 25 4.12 5.29 5.78
N GLU A 26 4.55 4.04 5.81
CA GLU A 26 5.42 3.48 4.76
C GLU A 26 4.67 3.41 3.43
N LEU A 27 3.48 2.79 3.40
CA LEU A 27 2.73 2.61 2.16
C LEU A 27 2.29 3.95 1.55
N PHE A 28 1.70 4.83 2.36
CA PHE A 28 1.01 6.02 1.87
C PHE A 28 1.78 7.33 2.10
N GLY A 29 2.85 7.31 2.88
CA GLY A 29 3.59 8.51 3.26
C GLY A 29 2.89 9.33 4.33
N HIS A 30 3.55 10.37 4.83
CA HIS A 30 2.98 11.29 5.80
C HIS A 30 3.43 12.72 5.56
N MET A 31 2.62 13.67 6.02
CA MET A 31 3.00 15.07 6.13
C MET A 31 3.66 15.32 7.49
N ARG A 32 4.57 16.29 7.56
CA ARG A 32 5.12 16.79 8.81
C ARG A 32 3.98 17.18 9.75
N GLY A 33 4.05 16.72 11.00
CA GLY A 33 3.04 16.98 12.02
C GLY A 33 1.81 16.08 11.96
N ALA A 34 1.80 15.04 11.10
CA ALA A 34 0.71 14.06 11.06
C ALA A 34 0.60 13.23 12.34
N PHE A 35 1.73 12.98 13.02
CA PHE A 35 1.83 12.31 14.33
C PHE A 35 3.09 12.81 15.04
N THR A 36 3.26 12.48 16.34
CA THR A 36 4.32 13.03 17.21
C THR A 36 5.73 12.93 16.62
N ASP A 37 6.04 11.82 15.95
CA ASP A 37 7.36 11.58 15.34
C ASP A 37 7.48 12.02 13.86
N ALA A 38 6.42 12.57 13.26
CA ALA A 38 6.40 13.03 11.88
C ALA A 38 7.15 14.38 11.73
N LYS A 39 8.48 14.36 11.86
CA LYS A 39 9.33 15.56 11.82
C LYS A 39 9.49 16.16 10.42
N LEU A 40 9.34 15.34 9.39
CA LEU A 40 9.49 15.72 7.98
C LEU A 40 8.35 15.14 7.15
N ASP A 41 8.16 15.67 5.95
CA ASP A 41 7.30 15.04 4.96
C ASP A 41 8.00 13.77 4.44
N LYS A 42 7.28 12.67 4.34
CA LYS A 42 7.77 11.40 3.79
C LYS A 42 6.85 10.95 2.66
N ARG A 43 7.46 10.58 1.51
CA ARG A 43 6.75 9.95 0.40
C ARG A 43 6.46 8.50 0.74
N GLY A 44 5.27 8.02 0.37
CA GLY A 44 4.92 6.61 0.53
C GLY A 44 5.45 5.74 -0.59
N LEU A 45 5.50 4.43 -0.36
CA LEU A 45 5.90 3.43 -1.35
C LEU A 45 5.03 3.47 -2.62
N PHE A 46 3.74 3.83 -2.50
CA PHE A 46 2.89 4.07 -3.68
C PHE A 46 3.42 5.21 -4.57
N GLU A 47 3.92 6.29 -3.97
CA GLU A 47 4.50 7.40 -4.75
C GLU A 47 5.88 7.05 -5.31
N GLU A 48 6.66 6.24 -4.60
CA GLU A 48 7.96 5.77 -5.06
C GLU A 48 7.82 4.79 -6.23
N ALA A 49 6.76 3.98 -6.24
CA ALA A 49 6.41 3.06 -7.31
C ALA A 49 5.73 3.73 -8.52
N GLN A 50 5.66 5.06 -8.57
CA GLN A 50 4.94 5.79 -9.62
C GLN A 50 5.41 5.40 -11.03
N LYS A 51 4.45 5.08 -11.92
CA LYS A 51 4.64 4.51 -13.27
C LYS A 51 5.32 3.14 -13.30
N GLY A 52 5.62 2.59 -12.14
CA GLY A 52 6.29 1.31 -11.94
C GLY A 52 5.36 0.26 -11.36
N THR A 53 5.92 -0.58 -10.49
CA THR A 53 5.24 -1.71 -9.84
C THR A 53 5.52 -1.70 -8.34
N LEU A 54 4.47 -1.86 -7.54
CA LEU A 54 4.55 -2.12 -6.10
C LEU A 54 4.24 -3.60 -5.87
N PHE A 55 5.18 -4.33 -5.28
CA PHE A 55 5.02 -5.73 -4.92
C PHE A 55 4.76 -5.84 -3.41
N LEU A 56 3.56 -6.31 -3.05
CA LEU A 56 3.09 -6.49 -1.67
C LEU A 56 3.21 -7.96 -1.30
N ASP A 57 4.27 -8.31 -0.57
CA ASP A 57 4.47 -9.65 -0.03
C ASP A 57 3.79 -9.78 1.33
N GLU A 58 3.22 -10.95 1.60
CA GLU A 58 2.38 -11.24 2.77
C GLU A 58 1.22 -10.24 2.95
N ILE A 59 0.45 -9.97 1.88
CA ILE A 59 -0.66 -9.00 1.89
C ILE A 59 -1.76 -9.32 2.93
N SER A 60 -1.85 -10.59 3.34
CA SER A 60 -2.77 -11.04 4.38
C SER A 60 -2.47 -10.44 5.76
N GLU A 61 -1.23 -10.02 6.00
CA GLU A 61 -0.81 -9.39 7.27
C GLU A 61 -1.25 -7.92 7.36
N LEU A 62 -1.84 -7.36 6.30
CA LEU A 62 -2.37 -6.00 6.35
C LEU A 62 -3.58 -5.93 7.28
N PRO A 63 -3.63 -4.95 8.20
CA PRO A 63 -4.84 -4.62 8.93
C PRO A 63 -6.00 -4.28 7.98
N LEU A 64 -7.23 -4.64 8.36
CA LEU A 64 -8.44 -4.39 7.57
C LEU A 64 -8.61 -2.92 7.13
N MET A 65 -8.18 -1.98 7.97
CA MET A 65 -8.20 -0.55 7.65
C MET A 65 -7.25 -0.20 6.51
N LEU A 66 -6.07 -0.83 6.44
CA LEU A 66 -5.12 -0.62 5.34
C LEU A 66 -5.57 -1.35 4.07
N GLN A 67 -6.20 -2.51 4.20
CA GLN A 67 -6.84 -3.18 3.05
C GLN A 67 -7.87 -2.26 2.38
N ALA A 68 -8.72 -1.57 3.15
CA ALA A 68 -9.67 -0.60 2.61
C ALA A 68 -8.98 0.58 1.90
N LYS A 69 -7.84 1.05 2.41
CA LYS A 69 -7.07 2.12 1.77
C LYS A 69 -6.41 1.67 0.48
N ILE A 70 -5.89 0.43 0.43
CA ILE A 70 -5.35 -0.15 -0.80
C ILE A 70 -6.44 -0.29 -1.86
N LEU A 71 -7.61 -0.81 -1.47
CA LEU A 71 -8.75 -0.92 -2.38
C LEU A 71 -9.09 0.43 -3.01
N ARG A 72 -9.16 1.48 -2.18
CA ARG A 72 -9.39 2.85 -2.65
C ARG A 72 -8.28 3.33 -3.60
N ALA A 73 -7.02 3.04 -3.30
CA ALA A 73 -5.89 3.39 -4.17
C ALA A 73 -5.97 2.70 -5.53
N ILE A 74 -6.43 1.45 -5.58
CA ILE A 74 -6.62 0.69 -6.82
C ILE A 74 -7.78 1.28 -7.63
N GLN A 75 -8.92 1.53 -6.99
CA GLN A 75 -10.15 1.99 -7.65
C GLN A 75 -10.05 3.44 -8.13
N GLU A 76 -9.60 4.35 -7.26
CA GLU A 76 -9.54 5.78 -7.53
C GLU A 76 -8.26 6.17 -8.28
N LYS A 77 -7.23 5.31 -8.29
CA LYS A 77 -5.86 5.65 -8.75
C LYS A 77 -5.32 6.89 -8.05
N GLU A 78 -5.65 7.02 -6.77
CA GLU A 78 -5.27 8.13 -5.92
C GLU A 78 -4.94 7.63 -4.51
N ILE A 79 -3.93 8.22 -3.89
CA ILE A 79 -3.61 8.00 -2.48
C ILE A 79 -3.69 9.30 -1.70
N ARG A 80 -3.72 9.20 -0.38
CA ARG A 80 -3.61 10.36 0.52
C ARG A 80 -2.60 10.05 1.61
N ARG A 81 -1.59 10.90 1.74
CA ARG A 81 -0.63 10.83 2.85
C ARG A 81 -1.34 10.98 4.19
N VAL A 82 -0.79 10.37 5.24
CA VAL A 82 -1.26 10.60 6.61
C VAL A 82 -1.14 12.09 6.94
N GLY A 83 -2.22 12.68 7.45
CA GLY A 83 -2.31 14.10 7.75
C GLY A 83 -2.53 15.03 6.55
N ALA A 84 -2.53 14.53 5.31
CA ALA A 84 -2.87 15.34 4.14
C ALA A 84 -4.39 15.44 3.95
N THR A 85 -4.86 16.55 3.35
CA THR A 85 -6.26 16.73 2.96
C THR A 85 -6.50 16.48 1.46
N LYS A 86 -5.45 16.63 0.64
CA LYS A 86 -5.51 16.48 -0.81
C LYS A 86 -5.02 15.09 -1.24
N PRO A 87 -5.72 14.41 -2.16
CA PRO A 87 -5.22 13.19 -2.77
C PRO A 87 -4.08 13.48 -3.77
N ILE A 88 -3.35 12.43 -4.12
CA ILE A 88 -2.24 12.41 -5.08
C ILE A 88 -2.55 11.28 -6.07
N SER A 89 -2.61 11.60 -7.37
CA SER A 89 -2.81 10.59 -8.40
C SER A 89 -1.60 9.68 -8.53
N VAL A 90 -1.86 8.38 -8.59
CA VAL A 90 -0.85 7.32 -8.71
C VAL A 90 -1.15 6.44 -9.91
N ASP A 91 -0.10 6.06 -10.63
CA ASP A 91 -0.16 5.11 -11.73
C ASP A 91 0.78 3.94 -11.43
N VAL A 92 0.32 3.01 -10.59
CA VAL A 92 1.15 1.93 -10.05
C VAL A 92 0.52 0.59 -10.40
N ARG A 93 1.33 -0.33 -10.93
CA ARG A 93 0.92 -1.73 -11.03
C ARG A 93 1.09 -2.39 -9.68
N ILE A 94 0.05 -3.00 -9.14
CA ILE A 94 0.15 -3.77 -7.89
C ILE A 94 0.30 -5.25 -8.22
N ILE A 95 1.21 -5.91 -7.55
CA ILE A 95 1.34 -7.37 -7.52
C ILE A 95 1.34 -7.76 -6.04
N ALA A 96 0.52 -8.72 -5.65
CA ALA A 96 0.43 -9.17 -4.27
C ALA A 96 0.74 -10.66 -4.15
N ALA A 97 1.33 -11.05 -3.02
CA ALA A 97 1.60 -12.42 -2.64
C ALA A 97 1.24 -12.62 -1.16
N THR A 98 0.94 -13.86 -0.77
CA THR A 98 0.70 -14.28 0.61
C THR A 98 0.87 -15.79 0.70
N ASN A 99 1.32 -16.27 1.86
CA ASN A 99 1.38 -17.69 2.18
C ASN A 99 0.05 -18.25 2.74
N LEU A 100 -0.94 -17.41 3.04
CA LEU A 100 -2.23 -17.78 3.61
C LEU A 100 -3.31 -17.99 2.53
N ASN A 101 -4.33 -18.78 2.87
CA ASN A 101 -5.49 -18.97 2.02
C ASN A 101 -6.48 -17.80 2.18
N LEU A 102 -6.45 -16.85 1.24
CA LEU A 102 -7.32 -15.67 1.28
C LEU A 102 -8.82 -15.99 1.33
N ASN A 103 -9.27 -17.12 0.76
CA ASN A 103 -10.68 -17.52 0.86
C ASN A 103 -11.09 -17.84 2.31
N GLU A 104 -10.18 -18.40 3.10
CA GLU A 104 -10.42 -18.66 4.53
C GLU A 104 -10.35 -17.36 5.32
N GLU A 105 -9.37 -16.49 5.03
CA GLU A 105 -9.23 -15.19 5.67
C GLU A 105 -10.46 -14.28 5.43
N VAL A 106 -11.05 -14.32 4.24
CA VAL A 106 -12.33 -13.65 3.93
C VAL A 106 -13.47 -14.21 4.78
N LYS A 107 -13.61 -15.54 4.87
CA LYS A 107 -14.64 -16.18 5.72
C LYS A 107 -14.48 -15.79 7.19
N HIS A 108 -13.24 -15.64 7.64
CA HIS A 108 -12.91 -15.21 9.00
C HIS A 108 -12.97 -13.69 9.21
N LYS A 109 -13.35 -12.91 8.19
CA LYS A 109 -13.41 -11.44 8.21
C LYS A 109 -12.06 -10.78 8.56
N ARG A 110 -10.95 -11.46 8.28
CA ARG A 110 -9.57 -10.93 8.42
C ARG A 110 -9.04 -10.37 7.11
N PHE A 111 -9.65 -10.74 5.99
CA PHE A 111 -9.42 -10.14 4.68
C PHE A 111 -10.73 -9.66 4.07
N ARG A 112 -10.70 -8.53 3.36
CA ARG A 112 -11.90 -8.01 2.71
C ARG A 112 -12.14 -8.72 1.38
N GLU A 113 -13.39 -9.14 1.18
CA GLU A 113 -13.82 -9.79 -0.06
C GLU A 113 -13.70 -8.87 -1.28
N ASP A 114 -13.90 -7.57 -1.11
CA ASP A 114 -13.81 -6.58 -2.19
C ASP A 114 -12.36 -6.28 -2.65
N LEU A 115 -11.37 -6.72 -1.88
CA LEU A 115 -9.95 -6.64 -2.23
C LEU A 115 -9.41 -7.96 -2.82
N TYR A 116 -10.10 -9.08 -2.60
CA TYR A 116 -9.70 -10.41 -3.07
C TYR A 116 -9.93 -10.61 -4.57
#